data_AF-A0A1B9GEQ4-F1
#
_entry.id   AF-A0A1B9GEQ4-F1
#
_cell.length_a   1.000
_cell.length_b   1.000
_cell.length_c   1.000
_cell.angle_alpha   90.00
_cell.angle_beta   90.00
_cell.angle_gamma   90.00
#
_symmetry.space_group_name_H-M   'P 1'
#
loop_
_entity.id
_entity.type
_entity.pdbx_description
1 polymer ?
#
loop_
_entity_poly.entity_id
_entity_poly.type
_entity_poly.pdbx_seq_one_letter_code
_entity_poly.pdbx_strand_id
1 'polypeptide(L)'
;MRPQVVRATRLVGRRFNSSSSSSSSSSSPLNNPNVQKAVEGAQKAYTQTAATVKKVAGPLGERVGSALGGYREPLVYNSKVVASVAKQVWQAEKLSPPLDSATWARAYSQIYSRATNGGYWRDLLKTGAWAGLGVAALEAYGIFKIGEIVGRRNLVGYKIKE
;
A
#
# COMPACT_ATOMS: atom_id res chain seq x y z
N MET A 1 19.70 -43.93 36.65
CA MET A 1 18.38 -43.29 36.40
C MET A 1 18.62 -41.99 35.64
N ARG A 2 18.05 -41.82 34.44
CA ARG A 2 18.27 -40.66 33.56
C ARG A 2 16.98 -39.83 33.47
N PRO A 3 16.98 -38.52 33.80
CA PRO A 3 15.86 -37.64 33.51
C PRO A 3 15.93 -37.07 32.08
N GLN A 4 14.73 -36.88 31.52
CA GLN A 4 14.41 -36.68 30.11
C GLN A 4 14.64 -35.24 29.62
N VAL A 5 14.95 -35.13 28.32
CA VAL A 5 15.11 -33.90 27.54
C VAL A 5 13.74 -33.22 27.33
N VAL A 6 13.63 -31.93 27.71
CA VAL A 6 12.42 -31.12 27.50
C VAL A 6 12.33 -30.69 26.03
N ARG A 7 11.27 -31.12 25.36
CA ARG A 7 10.97 -30.83 23.95
C ARG A 7 10.20 -29.51 23.84
N ALA A 8 10.77 -28.52 23.15
CA ALA A 8 10.10 -27.26 22.82
C ALA A 8 8.87 -27.50 21.92
N THR A 9 7.69 -27.12 22.40
CA THR A 9 6.43 -27.14 21.64
C THR A 9 6.41 -26.01 20.61
N ARG A 10 6.38 -26.35 19.32
CA ARG A 10 6.15 -25.41 18.22
C ARG A 10 4.72 -24.88 18.29
N LEU A 11 4.55 -23.58 18.49
CA LEU A 11 3.28 -22.87 18.30
C LEU A 11 2.96 -22.86 16.79
N VAL A 12 2.08 -23.76 16.38
CA VAL A 12 1.53 -23.82 15.02
C VAL A 12 0.63 -22.60 14.82
N GLY A 13 1.01 -21.76 13.84
CA GLY A 13 0.26 -20.57 13.44
C GLY A 13 -1.16 -20.93 13.00
N ARG A 14 -2.14 -20.30 13.66
CA ARG A 14 -3.56 -20.35 13.28
C ARG A 14 -3.75 -19.68 11.92
N ARG A 15 -4.00 -20.47 10.90
CA ARG A 15 -4.53 -20.01 9.61
C ARG A 15 -6.05 -19.91 9.74
N PHE A 16 -6.62 -18.72 9.61
CA PHE A 16 -8.06 -18.53 9.45
C PHE A 16 -8.43 -18.85 8.00
N ASN A 17 -8.94 -20.05 7.76
CA ASN A 17 -9.63 -20.43 6.54
C ASN A 17 -11.05 -20.84 6.94
N SER A 18 -12.03 -19.95 6.73
CA SER A 18 -13.42 -20.16 7.09
C SER A 18 -14.12 -21.00 6.01
N SER A 19 -14.14 -22.31 6.23
CA SER A 19 -15.15 -23.21 5.65
C SER A 19 -15.56 -24.21 6.72
N SER A 20 -16.53 -23.82 7.55
CA SER A 20 -17.21 -24.73 8.46
C SER A 20 -18.71 -24.55 8.29
N SER A 21 -19.30 -25.41 7.46
CA SER A 21 -20.67 -25.84 7.59
C SER A 21 -20.81 -26.66 8.88
N SER A 22 -21.81 -26.28 9.68
CA SER A 22 -22.67 -27.11 10.56
C SER A 22 -22.79 -26.62 12.00
N SER A 23 -24.04 -26.25 12.30
CA SER A 23 -24.78 -26.33 13.57
C SER A 23 -24.22 -25.61 14.81
N SER A 24 -24.70 -24.38 15.01
CA SER A 24 -25.21 -23.96 16.33
C SER A 24 -26.32 -22.93 16.14
N SER A 25 -27.46 -23.21 16.75
CA SER A 25 -28.69 -22.43 16.68
C SER A 25 -28.59 -21.16 17.52
N SER A 26 -28.43 -20.01 16.87
CA SER A 26 -28.86 -18.71 17.40
C SER A 26 -29.00 -17.73 16.25
N SER A 27 -30.25 -17.45 15.87
CA SER A 27 -30.72 -16.32 15.06
C SER A 27 -29.78 -15.84 13.95
N SER A 28 -29.98 -16.36 12.73
CA SER A 28 -29.38 -15.85 11.51
C SER A 28 -29.48 -14.31 11.44
N PRO A 29 -28.37 -13.56 11.40
CA PRO A 29 -28.39 -12.10 11.23
C PRO A 29 -29.00 -11.68 9.88
N LEU A 30 -29.29 -12.66 9.01
CA LEU A 30 -29.97 -12.55 7.72
C LEU A 30 -31.48 -12.30 7.81
N ASN A 31 -32.14 -12.49 8.96
CA ASN A 31 -33.60 -12.26 9.09
C ASN A 31 -33.97 -10.86 9.60
N ASN A 32 -33.00 -9.99 9.87
CA ASN A 32 -33.28 -8.61 10.25
C ASN A 32 -33.53 -7.78 8.97
N PRO A 33 -34.72 -7.16 8.79
CA PRO A 33 -35.05 -6.42 7.56
C PRO A 33 -34.08 -5.27 7.27
N ASN A 34 -33.36 -4.75 8.28
CA ASN A 34 -32.33 -3.72 8.10
C ASN A 34 -31.02 -4.27 7.50
N VAL A 35 -30.68 -5.53 7.79
CA VAL A 35 -29.48 -6.19 7.24
C VAL A 35 -29.74 -6.62 5.79
N GLN A 36 -30.95 -7.08 5.46
CA GLN A 36 -31.34 -7.37 4.08
C GLN A 36 -31.29 -6.12 3.20
N LYS A 37 -31.81 -4.97 3.70
CA LYS A 37 -31.71 -3.69 2.98
C LYS A 37 -30.26 -3.21 2.80
N ALA A 38 -29.38 -3.45 3.77
CA ALA A 38 -27.96 -3.10 3.66
C ALA A 38 -27.21 -3.99 2.66
N VAL A 39 -27.50 -5.29 2.63
CA VAL A 39 -26.94 -6.23 1.67
C VAL A 39 -27.47 -5.95 0.26
N GLU A 40 -28.76 -5.68 0.10
CA GLU A 40 -29.34 -5.25 -1.19
C GLU A 40 -28.78 -3.90 -1.66
N GLY A 41 -28.58 -2.94 -0.75
CA GLY A 41 -27.95 -1.65 -1.05
C GLY A 41 -26.50 -1.80 -1.48
N ALA A 42 -25.74 -2.65 -0.79
CA ALA A 42 -24.36 -3.00 -1.15
C ALA A 42 -24.32 -3.75 -2.49
N GLN A 43 -25.25 -4.66 -2.75
CA GLN A 43 -25.32 -5.43 -3.99
C GLN A 43 -25.77 -4.56 -5.18
N LYS A 44 -26.67 -3.60 -4.97
CA LYS A 44 -27.04 -2.56 -5.95
C LYS A 44 -25.86 -1.60 -6.19
N ALA A 45 -25.18 -1.14 -5.15
CA ALA A 45 -24.00 -0.29 -5.30
C ALA A 45 -22.85 -1.02 -6.01
N TYR A 46 -22.64 -2.30 -5.71
CA TYR A 46 -21.61 -3.13 -6.34
C TYR A 46 -21.94 -3.42 -7.81
N THR A 47 -23.20 -3.74 -8.13
CA THR A 47 -23.62 -3.96 -9.53
C THR A 47 -23.60 -2.67 -10.34
N GLN A 48 -23.96 -1.53 -9.75
CA GLN A 48 -23.83 -0.23 -10.41
C GLN A 48 -22.36 0.17 -10.60
N THR A 49 -21.51 -0.03 -9.59
CA THR A 49 -20.07 0.25 -9.70
C THR A 49 -19.41 -0.70 -10.70
N ALA A 50 -19.77 -1.99 -10.71
CA ALA A 50 -19.29 -2.95 -11.69
C ALA A 50 -19.78 -2.64 -13.11
N ALA A 51 -21.00 -2.11 -13.27
CA ALA A 51 -21.53 -1.68 -14.57
C ALA A 51 -20.82 -0.41 -15.07
N THR A 52 -20.53 0.55 -14.20
CA THR A 52 -19.79 1.78 -14.54
C THR A 52 -18.33 1.49 -14.85
N VAL A 53 -17.69 0.61 -14.06
CA VAL A 53 -16.35 0.12 -14.35
C VAL A 53 -16.32 -0.67 -15.66
N LYS A 54 -17.31 -1.53 -15.96
CA LYS A 54 -17.42 -2.19 -17.28
C LYS A 54 -17.61 -1.19 -18.42
N LYS A 55 -18.40 -0.13 -18.24
CA LYS A 55 -18.63 0.88 -19.30
C LYS A 55 -17.42 1.77 -19.56
N VAL A 56 -16.64 2.09 -18.53
CA VAL A 56 -15.46 2.96 -18.65
C VAL A 56 -14.20 2.16 -19.00
N ALA A 57 -14.04 0.95 -18.47
CA ALA A 57 -12.88 0.11 -18.74
C ALA A 57 -13.07 -0.84 -19.95
N GLY A 58 -14.31 -1.18 -20.32
CA GLY A 58 -14.63 -2.13 -21.38
C GLY A 58 -14.14 -1.70 -22.77
N PRO A 59 -14.60 -0.58 -23.35
CA PRO A 59 -14.32 -0.26 -24.74
C PRO A 59 -12.84 0.07 -25.03
N LEU A 60 -12.10 0.57 -24.03
CA LEU A 60 -10.65 0.82 -24.14
C LEU A 60 -9.82 -0.42 -23.80
N GLY A 61 -10.23 -1.20 -22.80
CA GLY A 61 -9.53 -2.42 -22.38
C GLY A 61 -9.73 -3.61 -23.33
N GLU A 62 -10.87 -3.68 -24.02
CA GLU A 62 -11.15 -4.69 -25.05
C GLU A 62 -10.44 -4.36 -26.36
N ARG A 63 -10.32 -3.08 -26.76
CA ARG A 63 -9.59 -2.71 -27.98
C ARG A 63 -8.08 -2.84 -27.85
N VAL A 64 -7.50 -2.41 -26.73
CA VAL A 64 -6.08 -2.66 -26.43
C VAL A 64 -5.83 -4.14 -26.17
N GLY A 65 -6.78 -4.82 -25.52
CA GLY A 65 -6.74 -6.25 -25.24
C GLY A 65 -6.83 -7.14 -26.48
N SER A 66 -7.63 -6.75 -27.47
CA SER A 66 -7.79 -7.47 -28.74
C SER A 66 -6.66 -7.16 -29.71
N ALA A 67 -6.04 -5.97 -29.62
CA ALA A 67 -4.86 -5.61 -30.41
C ALA A 67 -3.56 -6.29 -29.91
N LEU A 68 -3.50 -6.69 -28.63
CA LEU A 68 -2.36 -7.37 -28.02
C LEU A 68 -2.42 -8.92 -28.11
N GLY A 69 -3.54 -9.49 -28.58
CA GLY A 69 -3.68 -10.93 -28.84
C GLY A 69 -3.19 -11.85 -27.71
N GLY A 70 -2.61 -13.01 -28.07
CA GLY A 70 -2.06 -14.00 -27.12
C GLY A 70 -0.87 -13.51 -26.27
N TYR A 71 -0.26 -12.36 -26.59
CA TYR A 71 0.80 -11.76 -25.77
C TYR A 71 0.28 -11.01 -24.54
N ARG A 72 -1.04 -10.78 -24.44
CA ARG A 72 -1.66 -10.20 -23.26
C ARG A 72 -1.43 -11.08 -22.03
N GLU A 73 -1.50 -12.39 -22.19
CA GLU A 73 -1.41 -13.34 -21.09
C GLU A 73 -0.04 -13.33 -20.38
N PRO A 74 1.11 -13.41 -21.09
CA PRO A 74 2.42 -13.29 -20.44
C PRO A 74 2.68 -11.88 -19.89
N LEU A 75 2.21 -10.80 -20.54
CA LEU A 75 2.39 -9.44 -20.02
C LEU A 75 1.57 -9.18 -18.74
N VAL A 76 0.33 -9.67 -18.70
CA VAL A 76 -0.51 -9.59 -17.49
C VAL A 76 0.07 -10.45 -16.38
N TYR A 77 0.59 -11.63 -16.69
CA TYR A 77 1.26 -12.46 -15.70
C TYR A 77 2.51 -11.76 -15.12
N ASN A 78 3.40 -11.27 -15.99
CA ASN A 78 4.64 -10.61 -15.57
C ASN A 78 4.37 -9.33 -14.78
N SER A 79 3.39 -8.51 -15.19
CA SER A 79 3.00 -7.31 -14.43
C SER A 79 2.43 -7.66 -13.06
N LYS A 80 1.66 -8.75 -12.92
CA LYS A 80 1.19 -9.22 -11.61
C LYS A 80 2.33 -9.67 -10.70
N VAL A 81 3.34 -10.36 -11.26
CA VAL A 81 4.54 -10.76 -10.51
C VAL A 81 5.34 -9.54 -10.07
N VAL A 82 5.57 -8.58 -10.96
CA VAL A 82 6.25 -7.31 -10.61
C VAL A 82 5.47 -6.56 -9.52
N ALA A 83 4.15 -6.49 -9.62
CA ALA A 83 3.31 -5.85 -8.62
C ALA A 83 3.36 -6.57 -7.26
N SER A 84 3.41 -7.91 -7.23
CA SER A 84 3.51 -8.66 -5.99
C SER A 84 4.87 -8.48 -5.32
N VAL A 85 5.96 -8.47 -6.09
CA VAL A 85 7.31 -8.17 -5.60
C VAL A 85 7.39 -6.74 -5.08
N ALA A 86 6.88 -5.76 -5.84
CA ALA A 86 6.83 -4.36 -5.40
C ALA A 86 6.05 -4.20 -4.09
N LYS A 87 4.93 -4.93 -3.92
CA LYS A 87 4.15 -4.92 -2.68
C LYS A 87 4.93 -5.50 -1.49
N GLN A 88 5.70 -6.55 -1.71
CA GLN A 88 6.54 -7.13 -0.65
C GLN A 88 7.62 -6.15 -0.21
N VAL A 89 8.31 -5.52 -1.17
CA VAL A 89 9.32 -4.49 -0.88
C VAL A 89 8.70 -3.32 -0.14
N TRP A 90 7.53 -2.85 -0.58
CA TRP A 90 6.80 -1.76 0.10
C TRP A 90 6.55 -2.04 1.59
N GLN A 91 6.15 -3.27 1.91
CA GLN A 91 5.90 -3.67 3.30
C GLN A 91 7.20 -3.90 4.08
N ALA A 92 8.20 -4.54 3.47
CA ALA A 92 9.48 -4.84 4.11
C ALA A 92 10.28 -3.57 4.43
N GLU A 93 10.30 -2.61 3.51
CA GLU A 93 11.01 -1.33 3.64
C GLU A 93 10.22 -0.25 4.38
N LYS A 94 9.00 -0.57 4.85
CA LYS A 94 8.13 0.36 5.57
C LYS A 94 7.94 1.69 4.83
N LEU A 95 7.74 1.62 3.50
CA LEU A 95 7.49 2.80 2.67
C LEU A 95 6.14 3.48 2.96
N SER A 96 5.26 2.81 3.71
CA SER A 96 4.04 3.41 4.23
C SER A 96 4.35 4.47 5.29
N PRO A 97 3.70 5.65 5.24
CA PRO A 97 3.90 6.67 6.26
C PRO A 97 3.54 6.11 7.66
N PRO A 98 4.32 6.44 8.70
CA PRO A 98 3.98 6.07 10.06
C PRO A 98 2.61 6.65 10.44
N LEU A 99 1.72 5.79 10.95
CA LEU A 99 0.39 6.20 11.39
C LEU A 99 0.41 6.84 12.79
N ASP A 100 1.50 6.65 13.54
CA ASP A 100 1.68 7.21 14.88
C ASP A 100 2.18 8.67 14.82
N SER A 101 1.39 9.57 15.39
CA SER A 101 1.73 11.00 15.49
C SER A 101 2.99 11.25 16.33
N ALA A 102 3.26 10.42 17.34
CA ALA A 102 4.45 10.59 18.18
C ALA A 102 5.74 10.26 17.40
N THR A 103 5.67 9.38 16.41
CA THR A 103 6.79 9.10 15.50
C THR A 103 7.14 10.33 14.66
N TRP A 104 6.14 11.06 14.17
CA TRP A 104 6.35 12.33 13.46
C TRP A 104 6.97 13.39 14.35
N ALA A 105 6.42 13.61 15.55
CA ALA A 105 6.96 14.59 16.50
C ALA A 105 8.43 14.32 16.84
N ARG A 106 8.78 13.05 17.06
CA ARG A 106 10.18 12.64 17.30
C ARG A 106 11.07 12.93 16.10
N ALA A 107 10.66 12.55 14.89
CA ALA A 107 11.44 12.82 13.68
C ALA A 107 11.73 14.31 13.51
N TYR A 108 10.73 15.18 13.66
CA TYR A 108 10.92 16.63 13.59
C TYR A 108 11.85 17.16 14.69
N SER A 109 11.68 16.70 15.93
CA SER A 109 12.55 17.12 17.04
C SER A 109 14.02 16.72 16.83
N GLN A 110 14.26 15.55 16.23
CA GLN A 110 15.61 15.08 15.90
C GLN A 110 16.23 15.85 14.74
N ILE A 111 15.46 16.14 13.70
CA ILE A 111 15.94 16.96 12.56
C ILE A 111 16.29 18.36 13.05
N TYR A 112 15.41 18.97 13.84
CA TYR A 112 15.62 20.32 14.37
C TYR A 112 16.87 20.39 15.26
N SER A 113 17.00 19.47 16.22
CA SER A 113 18.15 19.44 17.13
C SER A 113 19.49 19.22 16.41
N ARG A 114 19.51 18.43 15.32
CA ARG A 114 20.70 18.25 14.48
C ARG A 114 20.99 19.49 13.62
N ALA A 115 19.96 20.10 13.04
CA ALA A 115 20.11 21.29 12.20
C ALA A 115 20.68 22.48 12.98
N THR A 116 20.26 22.68 14.23
CA THR A 116 20.74 23.76 15.10
C THR A 116 22.10 23.45 15.75
N ASN A 117 22.61 22.22 15.64
CA ASN A 117 23.87 21.83 16.25
C ASN A 117 25.06 22.12 15.30
N GLY A 118 25.91 23.08 15.67
CA GLY A 118 27.08 23.44 14.87
C GLY A 118 28.20 22.39 14.82
N GLY A 119 28.22 21.42 15.74
CA GLY A 119 29.13 20.28 15.72
C GLY A 119 28.75 19.26 14.65
N TYR A 120 27.46 18.98 14.51
CA TYR A 120 26.92 18.06 13.49
C TYR A 120 27.38 18.44 12.08
N TRP A 121 27.31 19.73 11.72
CA TRP A 121 27.76 20.22 10.41
C TRP A 121 29.28 20.10 10.21
N ARG A 122 30.08 20.34 11.26
CA ARG A 122 31.53 20.17 11.20
C ARG A 122 31.90 18.70 10.98
N ASP A 123 31.22 17.79 11.68
CA ASP A 123 31.47 16.36 11.56
C ASP A 123 31.00 15.81 10.20
N LEU A 124 29.86 16.28 9.68
CA LEU A 124 29.38 15.98 8.32
C LEU A 124 30.42 16.34 7.24
N LEU A 125 31.05 17.51 7.37
CA LEU A 125 32.07 17.97 6.42
C LEU A 125 33.36 17.18 6.55
N LYS A 126 33.81 16.90 7.78
CA LYS A 126 35.03 16.12 8.04
C LYS A 126 34.92 14.66 7.59
N THR A 127 33.75 14.05 7.80
CA THR A 127 33.51 12.64 7.47
C THR A 127 33.12 12.41 6.02
N GLY A 128 32.83 13.47 5.25
CA GLY A 128 32.34 13.35 3.88
C GLY A 128 30.88 12.92 3.76
N ALA A 129 30.16 12.77 4.88
CA ALA A 129 28.77 12.30 4.90
C ALA A 129 27.76 13.31 4.32
N TRP A 130 28.20 14.53 3.96
CA TRP A 130 27.39 15.52 3.26
C TRP A 130 26.86 15.03 1.90
N ALA A 131 27.56 14.11 1.23
CA ALA A 131 27.09 13.53 -0.02
C ALA A 131 25.80 12.70 0.19
N GLY A 132 25.75 11.89 1.25
CA GLY A 132 24.55 11.13 1.61
C GLY A 132 23.39 12.04 2.02
N LEU A 133 23.68 13.13 2.74
CA LEU A 133 22.68 14.15 3.06
C LEU A 133 22.14 14.83 1.78
N GLY A 134 23.00 15.10 0.80
CA GLY A 134 22.63 15.66 -0.50
C GLY A 134 21.73 14.73 -1.31
N VAL A 135 22.05 13.43 -1.35
CA VAL A 135 21.20 12.42 -1.99
C VAL A 135 19.84 12.35 -1.31
N ALA A 136 19.80 12.30 0.03
CA ALA A 136 18.55 12.30 0.78
C ALA A 136 17.71 13.57 0.54
N ALA A 137 18.34 14.74 0.40
CA ALA A 137 17.65 15.98 0.06
C ALA A 137 17.07 15.94 -1.37
N LEU A 138 17.80 15.36 -2.32
CA LEU A 138 17.32 15.17 -3.70
C LEU A 138 16.13 14.20 -3.75
N GLU A 139 16.19 13.11 -2.99
CA GLU A 139 15.09 12.15 -2.85
C GLU A 139 13.84 12.82 -2.26
N ALA A 140 14.00 13.59 -1.18
CA ALA A 140 12.91 14.35 -0.57
C ALA A 140 12.30 15.37 -1.56
N TYR A 141 13.14 16.06 -2.34
CA TYR A 141 12.68 16.96 -3.41
C TYR A 141 11.92 16.22 -4.52
N GLY A 142 12.39 15.03 -4.90
CA GLY A 142 11.69 14.16 -5.85
C GLY A 142 10.29 13.77 -5.37
N ILE A 143 10.18 13.31 -4.11
CA ILE A 143 8.88 12.96 -3.50
C ILE A 143 7.96 14.17 -3.44
N PHE A 144 8.48 15.34 -3.09
CA PHE A 144 7.70 16.60 -3.10
C PHE A 144 7.12 16.91 -4.48
N LYS A 145 7.92 16.75 -5.56
CA LYS A 145 7.45 16.97 -6.94
C LYS A 145 6.44 15.93 -7.41
N ILE A 146 6.56 14.67 -6.97
CA ILE A 146 5.52 13.66 -7.21
C ILE A 146 4.21 14.09 -6.53
N GLY A 147 4.28 14.61 -5.30
CA GLY A 147 3.12 15.20 -4.62
C GLY A 147 2.50 16.36 -5.41
N GLU A 148 3.32 17.25 -5.97
CA GLU A 148 2.86 18.33 -6.84
C GLU A 148 2.13 17.81 -8.10
N ILE A 149 2.67 16.77 -8.76
CA ILE A 149 2.06 16.12 -9.93
C ILE A 149 0.68 15.55 -9.57
N VAL A 150 0.57 14.88 -8.42
CA VAL A 150 -0.71 14.33 -7.93
C VAL A 150 -1.69 15.46 -7.59
N GLY A 151 -1.24 16.50 -6.89
CA GLY A 151 -2.06 17.64 -6.49
C GLY A 151 -2.59 18.44 -7.69
N ARG A 152 -1.75 18.69 -8.69
CA ARG A 152 -2.14 19.38 -9.94
C ARG A 152 -2.82 18.46 -10.95
N ARG A 153 -2.79 17.14 -10.74
CA ARG A 153 -3.36 16.08 -11.60
C ARG A 153 -2.89 16.16 -13.06
N ASN A 154 -1.68 16.70 -13.29
CA ASN A 154 -1.08 16.84 -14.61
C ASN A 154 0.41 16.47 -14.54
N LEU A 155 0.87 15.69 -15.51
CA LEU A 155 2.26 15.25 -15.56
C LEU A 155 3.21 16.40 -15.90
N VAL A 156 2.80 17.30 -16.78
CA VAL A 156 3.62 18.43 -17.26
C VAL A 156 2.85 19.74 -17.10
N GLY A 157 3.46 20.70 -16.41
CA GLY A 157 2.94 22.06 -16.25
C GLY A 157 1.60 22.19 -15.52
N TYR A 158 1.11 23.42 -15.43
CA TYR A 158 -0.27 23.72 -15.06
C TYR A 158 -1.12 23.86 -16.31
N LYS A 159 -2.39 23.45 -16.24
CA LYS A 159 -3.34 23.77 -17.30
C LYS A 159 -3.64 25.25 -17.27
N ILE A 160 -3.03 26.00 -18.17
CA ILE A 160 -3.41 27.37 -18.47
C ILE A 160 -4.72 27.26 -19.26
N LYS A 161 -5.77 27.91 -18.77
CA LYS A 161 -6.98 28.10 -19.58
C LYS A 161 -6.73 29.32 -20.46
N GLU A 162 -6.75 29.11 -21.76
CA GLU A 162 -6.92 30.19 -22.74
C GLU A 162 -8.34 30.76 -22.66
#